data_AF-A0A4P9ZW87-F1
#
_entry.id   AF-A0A4P9ZW87-F1
#
_cell.length_a   1.000
_cell.length_b   1.000
_cell.length_c   1.000
_cell.angle_alpha   90.00
_cell.angle_beta   90.00
_cell.angle_gamma   90.00
#
_symmetry.space_group_name_H-M   'P 1'
#
loop_
_entity.id
_entity.type
_entity.pdbx_description
1 polymer ?
#
loop_
_entity_poly.entity_id
_entity_poly.type
_entity_poly.pdbx_seq_one_letter_code
_entity_poly.pdbx_strand_id
1 'polypeptide(L)' 'MGRKKIQIRKIENDRQKTVTFARRRAGLIKKAHEIAVLCGVKVTLLIFDQK' A
#
# COMPACT_ATOMS: atom_id res chain seq x y z
N MET A 1 -6.34 -13.30 14.94
CA MET A 1 -7.35 -12.30 14.53
C MET A 1 -7.23 -12.05 13.02
N GLY A 2 -8.29 -12.32 12.25
CA GLY A 2 -8.27 -12.22 10.78
C GLY A 2 -8.39 -10.80 10.23
N ARG A 3 -8.43 -10.69 8.90
CA ARG A 3 -8.59 -9.40 8.19
C ARG A 3 -10.01 -8.86 8.39
N LYS A 4 -10.14 -7.73 9.07
CA LYS A 4 -11.42 -7.00 9.17
C LYS A 4 -11.65 -6.13 7.93
N LYS A 5 -12.89 -6.09 7.45
CA LYS A 5 -13.31 -5.15 6.40
C LYS A 5 -13.31 -3.72 6.98
N ILE A 6 -12.76 -2.76 6.24
CA ILE A 6 -12.75 -1.33 6.59
C ILE A 6 -13.42 -0.54 5.48
N GLN A 7 -14.02 0.60 5.80
CA GLN A 7 -14.51 1.55 4.80
C GLN A 7 -13.34 2.24 4.09
N ILE A 8 -13.48 2.52 2.79
CA ILE A 8 -12.47 3.27 2.03
C ILE A 8 -12.72 4.77 2.26
N ARG A 9 -12.15 5.26 3.36
CA ARG A 9 -12.17 6.68 3.77
C ARG A 9 -10.87 7.01 4.49
N LYS A 10 -10.61 8.30 4.75
CA LYS A 10 -9.46 8.72 5.58
C LYS A 10 -9.51 8.04 6.95
N ILE A 11 -8.37 7.52 7.40
CA ILE A 11 -8.25 6.88 8.72
C ILE A 11 -7.92 7.97 9.73
N GLU A 12 -8.85 8.25 10.64
CA GLU A 12 -8.69 9.28 11.67
C GLU A 12 -7.69 8.88 12.76
N ASN A 13 -7.66 7.60 13.13
CA ASN A 13 -6.73 7.11 14.14
C ASN A 13 -5.28 7.04 13.58
N ASP A 14 -4.38 7.87 14.11
CA ASP A 14 -3.00 8.01 13.60
C ASP A 14 -2.16 6.72 13.66
N ARG A 15 -2.30 5.94 14.73
CA ARG A 15 -1.60 4.65 14.86
C ARG A 15 -2.10 3.67 13.80
N GLN A 16 -3.41 3.57 13.61
CA GLN A 16 -3.99 2.71 12.59
C GLN A 16 -3.62 3.18 11.18
N LYS A 17 -3.63 4.49 10.92
CA LYS A 17 -3.23 5.09 9.66
C LYS A 17 -1.77 4.74 9.33
N THR A 18 -0.86 4.90 10.29
CA THR A 18 0.57 4.59 10.12
C THR A 18 0.79 3.11 9.81
N VAL A 19 0.18 2.21 10.59
CA VAL A 19 0.32 0.76 10.38
C VAL A 19 -0.32 0.33 9.05
N THR A 20 -1.48 0.90 8.72
CA THR A 20 -2.19 0.61 7.46
C THR A 20 -1.38 1.09 6.25
N PHE A 21 -0.82 2.30 6.32
CA PHE A 21 0.04 2.83 5.27
C PHE A 21 1.24 1.93 5.02
N ALA A 22 1.98 1.55 6.06
CA ALA A 22 3.13 0.65 5.94
C ALA A 22 2.76 -0.68 5.28
N ARG A 23 1.67 -1.33 5.72
CA ARG A 23 1.22 -2.61 5.16
C ARG A 23 0.71 -2.49 3.72
N ARG A 24 -0.03 -1.43 3.39
CA ARG A 24 -0.57 -1.20 2.04
C ARG A 24 0.53 -0.83 1.05
N ARG A 25 1.46 0.03 1.46
CA ARG A 25 2.64 0.42 0.67
C ARG A 25 3.48 -0.81 0.31
N ALA A 26 3.77 -1.67 1.27
CA ALA A 26 4.50 -2.92 1.02
C ALA A 26 3.76 -3.82 0.00
N GLY A 27 2.45 -3.99 0.16
CA GLY A 27 1.63 -4.75 -0.79
C GLY A 27 1.62 -4.14 -2.20
N LEU A 28 1.55 -2.82 -2.31
CA LEU A 28 1.57 -2.12 -3.60
C LEU A 28 2.92 -2.24 -4.31
N ILE A 29 4.03 -2.10 -3.58
CA ILE A 29 5.39 -2.31 -4.11
C ILE A 29 5.53 -3.73 -4.65
N LYS A 30 5.06 -4.74 -3.89
CA LYS A 30 5.06 -6.13 -4.36
C LYS A 30 4.30 -6.28 -5.68
N LYS A 31 3.10 -5.67 -5.81
CA LYS A 31 2.33 -5.72 -7.05
C LYS A 31 3.00 -5.01 -8.22
N ALA A 32 3.63 -3.87 -7.99
CA ALA A 32 4.39 -3.17 -9.02
C ALA A 32 5.55 -4.03 -9.55
N HIS A 33 6.27 -4.70 -8.64
CA HIS A 33 7.34 -5.64 -9.00
C HIS A 33 6.80 -6.86 -9.76
N GLU A 34 5.70 -7.47 -9.31
CA GLU A 34 5.05 -8.59 -10.01
C GLU A 34 4.70 -8.21 -11.45
N ILE A 35 4.11 -7.03 -11.68
CA ILE A 35 3.78 -6.54 -13.04
C ILE A 35 5.05 -6.38 -13.88
N ALA A 36 6.09 -5.75 -13.32
CA ALA A 36 7.34 -5.53 -14.04
C ALA A 36 7.97 -6.84 -14.52
N VAL A 37 8.00 -7.87 -13.66
CA VAL A 37 8.56 -9.18 -13.99
C VAL A 37 7.66 -9.98 -14.93
N LEU A 38 6.36 -10.08 -14.63
CA LEU A 38 5.44 -10.93 -15.40
C LEU A 38 5.19 -10.41 -16.82
N CYS A 39 5.16 -9.08 -16.99
CA CYS A 39 4.86 -8.46 -18.28
C CYS A 39 6.11 -7.90 -18.97
N GLY A 40 7.29 -7.97 -18.36
CA GLY A 40 8.53 -7.44 -18.92
C GLY A 40 8.52 -5.92 -19.15
N VAL A 41 7.78 -5.17 -18.33
CA VAL A 41 7.58 -3.72 -18.49
C VAL A 41 8.31 -2.93 -17.40
N LYS A 42 8.71 -1.70 -17.71
CA LYS A 42 9.21 -0.77 -16.70
C LYS A 42 8.03 -0.17 -15.93
N VAL A 43 8.09 -0.22 -14.60
CA VAL A 43 7.06 0.34 -13.71
C VAL A 43 7.71 1.32 -12.74
N THR A 44 7.12 2.49 -12.59
CA THR A 44 7.54 3.49 -11.60
C THR A 44 6.39 3.77 -10.64
N LEU A 45 6.69 3.79 -9.34
CA LEU A 45 5.74 4.06 -8.28
C LEU A 45 6.23 5.25 -7.44
N LEU A 46 5.41 6.30 -7.35
CA LEU A 46 5.69 7.50 -6.54
C LEU A 46 4.68 7.57 -5.40
N ILE A 47 5.18 7.59 -4.17
CA ILE A 47 4.36 7.69 -2.95
C ILE A 47 4.97 8.77 -2.08
N PHE A 48 4.18 9.81 -1.80
CA PHE A 48 4.54 10.87 -0.87
C PHE A 48 3.93 10.54 0.49
N ASP A 49 4.73 10.64 1.54
CA ASP A 49 4.25 10.66 2.93
C ASP A 49 4.48 12.07 3.46
N GLN A 50 3.49 12.64 4.16
CA GLN A 50 3.58 13.99 4.74
C GLN A 50 4.07 13.96 6.19
N LYS A 51 4.59 12.83 6.65
CA LYS A 51 5.32 12.74 7.93
C LYS A 51 6.71 13.34 7.82
#